data_AF-J3M364-F1
#
_entry.id   AF-J3M364-F1
#
_cell.length_a   1.000
_cell.length_b   1.000
_cell.length_c   1.000
_cell.angle_alpha   90.00
_cell.angle_beta   90.00
_cell.angle_gamma   90.00
#
_symmetry.space_group_name_H-M   'P 1'
#
loop_
_entity.id
_entity.type
_entity.pdbx_description
1 polymer ?
#
loop_
_entity_poly.entity_id
_entity_poly.type
_entity_poly.pdbx_seq_one_letter_code
_entity_poly.pdbx_strand_id
1 'polypeptide(L)'
;MRSSVVVAAAVVLLLAAHAVSAATKKKDCNAGDKAALLAIKSALGDPYHFASWTPDNPCCDWYDVDCDDSTGRVVGLSVFQDANLTGTIPDAVANLTRLRTLVWHHLPNLSGPIPPALAKLSRLSMLIISWTAVSGPVPSFLGALKSLTLLDLSFNSLTGAIPPSLAALPYLSSVDISRNRLSGTLPPALFSKLNGSQGAYLRLSRNNLTGGIPGEYGGVRFEQMDLSRNALSFNMTGLRLREGEGWLSLELSHNMMYGSVPAQVAGMANLHYLNVSYNRLCGELPAGAARFDQYSFLHNKCLCGPPLLAACN
;
A
#
# COMPACT_ATOMS: atom_id res chain seq x y z
N MET A 1 13.12 -68.52 66.99
CA MET A 1 13.94 -67.39 67.48
C MET A 1 14.80 -66.89 66.33
N ARG A 2 14.60 -65.62 65.90
CA ARG A 2 15.52 -64.73 65.12
C ARG A 2 16.02 -65.26 63.75
N SER A 3 16.10 -64.55 62.62
CA SER A 3 15.96 -63.15 62.18
C SER A 3 15.72 -63.22 60.65
N SER A 4 14.70 -62.59 60.05
CA SER A 4 14.74 -61.23 59.45
C SER A 4 16.01 -60.87 58.66
N VAL A 5 15.91 -60.86 57.32
CA VAL A 5 16.55 -59.85 56.46
C VAL A 5 15.48 -59.39 55.47
N VAL A 6 15.04 -58.14 55.64
CA VAL A 6 14.12 -57.42 54.74
C VAL A 6 15.00 -56.66 53.75
N VAL A 7 14.84 -56.92 52.45
CA VAL A 7 15.41 -56.09 51.39
C VAL A 7 14.31 -55.20 50.84
N ALA A 8 14.52 -53.90 50.94
CA ALA A 8 13.63 -52.85 50.46
C ALA A 8 13.63 -52.77 48.93
N ALA A 9 12.44 -52.67 48.32
CA ALA A 9 12.26 -52.22 46.96
C ALA A 9 11.33 -51.00 46.99
N ALA A 10 11.92 -49.82 46.85
CA ALA A 10 11.18 -48.56 46.69
C ALA A 10 10.66 -48.48 45.25
N VAL A 11 9.34 -48.58 45.08
CA VAL A 11 8.67 -48.29 43.80
C VAL A 11 8.44 -46.78 43.73
N VAL A 12 9.25 -46.10 42.92
CA VAL A 12 9.04 -44.70 42.57
C VAL A 12 7.93 -44.65 41.52
N LEU A 13 6.72 -44.26 41.92
CA LEU A 13 5.66 -43.90 40.99
C LEU A 13 5.99 -42.53 40.38
N LEU A 14 6.50 -42.54 39.14
CA LEU A 14 6.56 -41.37 38.27
C LEU A 14 5.13 -41.02 37.83
N LEU A 15 4.53 -40.03 38.49
CA LEU A 15 3.36 -39.34 37.95
C LEU A 15 3.84 -38.48 36.77
N ALA A 16 3.61 -38.97 35.55
CA ALA A 16 3.72 -38.17 34.34
C ALA A 16 2.61 -37.11 34.36
N ALA A 17 2.92 -35.92 34.88
CA ALA A 17 2.10 -34.74 34.72
C ALA A 17 2.06 -34.40 33.22
N HIS A 18 0.99 -34.80 32.55
CA HIS A 18 0.68 -34.32 31.22
C HIS A 18 0.26 -32.86 31.38
N ALA A 19 1.17 -31.93 31.09
CA ALA A 19 0.82 -30.56 30.83
C ALA A 19 -0.01 -30.53 29.54
N VAL A 20 -1.33 -30.67 29.68
CA VAL A 20 -2.25 -30.26 28.64
C VAL A 20 -2.03 -28.77 28.47
N SER A 21 -1.44 -28.38 27.34
CA SER A 21 -1.44 -26.99 26.90
C SER A 21 -2.91 -26.56 26.88
N ALA A 22 -3.31 -25.75 27.86
CA ALA A 22 -4.60 -25.11 27.83
C ALA A 22 -4.56 -24.17 26.64
N ALA A 23 -5.16 -24.59 25.52
CA ALA A 23 -5.49 -23.69 24.43
C ALA A 23 -6.26 -22.52 25.08
N THR A 24 -5.63 -21.35 25.13
CA THR A 24 -6.26 -20.15 25.66
C THR A 24 -7.54 -19.96 24.86
N LYS A 25 -8.69 -20.10 25.52
CA LYS A 25 -10.00 -19.99 24.89
C LYS A 25 -10.05 -18.64 24.19
N LYS A 26 -10.08 -18.63 22.84
CA LYS A 26 -10.20 -17.42 22.02
C LYS A 26 -11.36 -16.62 22.59
N LYS A 27 -11.10 -15.36 22.93
CA LYS A 27 -12.14 -14.53 23.55
C LYS A 27 -13.26 -14.33 22.53
N ASP A 28 -14.51 -14.46 22.98
CA ASP A 28 -15.66 -14.25 22.12
C ASP A 28 -15.60 -12.88 21.44
N CYS A 29 -16.10 -12.82 20.20
CA CYS A 29 -16.17 -11.59 19.44
C CYS A 29 -16.84 -10.46 20.24
N ASN A 30 -16.24 -9.28 20.20
CA ASN A 30 -16.83 -8.09 20.80
C ASN A 30 -18.20 -7.78 20.19
N ALA A 31 -19.22 -7.61 21.05
CA ALA A 31 -20.59 -7.39 20.61
C ALA A 31 -20.77 -6.13 19.73
N GLY A 32 -20.01 -5.06 20.00
CA GLY A 32 -20.05 -3.84 19.20
C GLY A 32 -19.46 -4.04 17.80
N ASP A 33 -18.34 -4.77 17.70
CA ASP A 33 -17.74 -5.10 16.40
C ASP A 33 -18.66 -6.07 15.61
N LYS A 34 -19.28 -7.06 16.29
CA LYS A 34 -20.30 -7.94 15.68
C LYS A 34 -21.47 -7.15 15.09
N ALA A 35 -22.01 -6.19 15.85
CA ALA A 35 -23.09 -5.34 15.39
C ALA A 35 -22.68 -4.47 14.20
N ALA A 36 -21.44 -3.94 14.21
CA ALA A 36 -20.89 -3.16 13.10
C ALA A 36 -20.78 -4.00 11.82
N LEU A 37 -20.29 -5.25 11.91
CA LEU A 37 -20.20 -6.16 10.78
C LEU A 37 -21.58 -6.50 10.20
N LEU A 38 -22.57 -6.82 11.04
CA LEU A 38 -23.94 -7.05 10.56
C LEU A 38 -24.55 -5.81 9.90
N ALA A 39 -24.25 -4.61 10.42
CA ALA A 39 -24.66 -3.36 9.78
C ALA A 39 -23.98 -3.12 8.42
N ILE A 40 -22.70 -3.51 8.27
CA ILE A 40 -21.99 -3.48 6.97
C ILE A 40 -22.69 -4.42 5.98
N LYS A 41 -22.97 -5.66 6.38
CA LYS A 41 -23.66 -6.65 5.55
C LYS A 41 -25.01 -6.14 5.08
N SER A 42 -25.83 -5.62 6.00
CA SER A 42 -27.16 -5.07 5.68
C SER A 42 -27.06 -3.85 4.74
N ALA A 43 -26.11 -2.95 4.97
CA ALA A 43 -25.90 -1.77 4.13
C ALA A 43 -25.46 -2.11 2.69
N LEU A 44 -24.86 -3.29 2.49
CA LEU A 44 -24.47 -3.82 1.18
C LEU A 44 -25.54 -4.72 0.54
N GLY A 45 -26.74 -4.77 1.13
CA GLY A 45 -27.88 -5.52 0.60
C GLY A 45 -27.86 -7.01 0.94
N ASP A 46 -27.27 -7.39 2.07
CA ASP A 46 -27.18 -8.77 2.55
C ASP A 46 -26.64 -9.77 1.50
N PRO A 47 -25.49 -9.47 0.85
CA PRO A 47 -24.97 -10.28 -0.23
C PRO A 47 -24.53 -11.67 0.28
N TYR A 48 -24.60 -12.66 -0.60
CA TYR A 48 -24.18 -14.04 -0.30
C TYR A 48 -22.70 -14.13 0.12
N HIS A 49 -21.85 -13.18 -0.28
CA HIS A 49 -20.47 -13.05 0.19
C HIS A 49 -20.35 -13.21 1.71
N PHE A 50 -21.25 -12.55 2.45
CA PHE A 50 -21.25 -12.53 3.91
C PHE A 50 -22.18 -13.61 4.49
N ALA A 51 -22.38 -14.74 3.81
CA ALA A 51 -23.25 -15.82 4.29
C ALA A 51 -22.81 -16.37 5.66
N SER A 52 -21.50 -16.37 5.96
CA SER A 52 -20.98 -16.80 7.27
C SER A 52 -21.30 -15.82 8.40
N TRP A 53 -21.70 -14.58 8.09
CA TRP A 53 -21.98 -13.55 9.07
C TRP A 53 -23.39 -13.72 9.64
N THR A 54 -23.50 -14.57 10.66
CA THR A 54 -24.77 -14.92 11.30
C THR A 54 -24.82 -14.50 12.78
N PRO A 55 -25.99 -14.09 13.31
CA PRO A 55 -26.12 -13.72 14.72
C PRO A 55 -25.76 -14.83 15.71
N ASP A 56 -25.80 -16.09 15.29
CA ASP A 56 -25.62 -17.25 16.17
C ASP A 56 -24.16 -17.63 16.41
N ASN A 57 -23.25 -17.26 15.50
CA ASN A 57 -21.82 -17.61 15.59
C ASN A 57 -20.93 -16.43 16.00
N PRO A 58 -19.78 -16.66 16.65
CA PRO A 58 -18.81 -15.61 16.96
C PRO A 58 -18.26 -14.96 15.68
N CYS A 59 -18.22 -13.62 15.64
CA CYS A 59 -17.76 -12.93 14.42
C CYS A 59 -16.30 -13.16 14.06
N CYS A 60 -15.49 -13.60 15.02
CA CYS A 60 -14.07 -13.89 14.80
C CYS A 60 -13.82 -15.21 14.05
N ASP A 61 -14.89 -15.95 13.73
CA ASP A 61 -14.86 -17.15 12.91
C ASP A 61 -15.56 -16.92 11.56
N TRP A 62 -16.01 -15.69 11.30
CA TRP A 62 -16.58 -15.32 10.01
C TRP A 62 -15.49 -15.18 8.96
N TYR A 63 -15.84 -15.47 7.70
CA TYR A 63 -14.97 -15.17 6.58
C TYR A 63 -14.68 -13.66 6.54
N ASP A 64 -13.49 -13.31 6.07
CA ASP A 64 -13.00 -11.94 5.88
C ASP A 64 -12.71 -11.14 7.16
N VAL A 65 -12.95 -11.71 8.35
CA VAL A 65 -12.82 -11.03 9.64
C VAL A 65 -11.64 -11.57 10.44
N ASP A 66 -10.66 -10.71 10.73
CA ASP A 66 -9.57 -11.02 11.63
C ASP A 66 -9.79 -10.36 13.00
N CYS A 67 -9.62 -11.13 14.07
CA CYS A 67 -9.71 -10.63 15.43
C CYS A 67 -8.37 -10.70 16.17
N ASP A 68 -8.20 -9.80 17.14
CA ASP A 68 -7.17 -9.91 18.16
C ASP A 68 -7.58 -10.98 19.19
N ASP A 69 -6.84 -12.08 19.26
CA ASP A 69 -7.18 -13.25 20.08
C ASP A 69 -7.32 -12.95 21.59
N SER A 70 -6.63 -11.91 22.07
CA SER A 70 -6.64 -11.52 23.48
C SER A 70 -7.86 -10.67 23.85
N THR A 71 -8.32 -9.83 22.92
CA THR A 71 -9.37 -8.85 23.18
C THR A 71 -10.71 -9.20 22.52
N GLY A 72 -10.74 -10.09 21.54
CA GLY A 72 -11.91 -10.41 20.73
C GLY A 72 -12.34 -9.24 19.83
N ARG A 73 -11.49 -8.23 19.65
CA ARG A 73 -11.76 -7.05 18.82
C ARG A 73 -11.38 -7.31 17.38
N VAL A 74 -12.20 -6.85 16.43
CA VAL A 74 -11.88 -6.93 15.01
C VAL A 74 -10.72 -5.99 14.68
N VAL A 75 -9.68 -6.55 14.08
CA VAL A 75 -8.45 -5.86 13.67
C VAL A 75 -8.22 -5.91 12.15
N GLY A 76 -8.87 -6.83 11.45
CA GLY A 76 -8.83 -6.92 9.99
C GLY A 76 -10.21 -7.15 9.40
N LEU A 77 -10.49 -6.48 8.29
CA LEU A 77 -11.65 -6.74 7.43
C LEU A 77 -11.17 -6.76 5.98
N SER A 78 -11.19 -7.93 5.35
CA SER A 78 -10.56 -8.15 4.04
C SER A 78 -11.49 -8.86 3.06
N VAL A 79 -12.16 -8.08 2.20
CA VAL A 79 -13.17 -8.53 1.23
C VAL A 79 -12.56 -8.52 -0.17
N PHE A 80 -12.61 -9.65 -0.87
CA PHE A 80 -11.95 -9.84 -2.17
C PHE A 80 -12.89 -10.42 -3.23
N GLN A 81 -12.69 -10.00 -4.48
CA GLN A 81 -13.14 -10.73 -5.68
C GLN A 81 -14.63 -11.08 -5.71
N ASP A 82 -15.49 -10.06 -5.60
CA ASP A 82 -16.93 -10.23 -5.75
C ASP A 82 -17.50 -9.22 -6.74
N ALA A 83 -17.88 -9.71 -7.92
CA ALA A 83 -18.50 -8.89 -8.96
C ALA A 83 -19.97 -8.55 -8.66
N ASN A 84 -20.62 -9.28 -7.75
CA ASN A 84 -22.03 -9.07 -7.39
C ASN A 84 -22.20 -8.13 -6.19
N LEU A 85 -21.13 -7.87 -5.43
CA LEU A 85 -21.17 -6.90 -4.34
C LEU A 85 -21.31 -5.49 -4.92
N THR A 86 -22.43 -4.85 -4.60
CA THR A 86 -22.77 -3.50 -5.09
C THR A 86 -22.96 -2.54 -3.92
N GLY A 87 -23.08 -1.25 -4.22
CA GLY A 87 -23.37 -0.21 -3.23
C GLY A 87 -22.19 0.72 -3.00
N THR A 88 -22.08 1.24 -1.78
CA THR A 88 -21.04 2.20 -1.37
C THR A 88 -20.39 1.71 -0.08
N ILE A 89 -19.21 2.23 0.26
CA ILE A 89 -18.54 1.93 1.53
C ILE A 89 -19.43 2.42 2.69
N PRO A 90 -20.00 1.53 3.53
CA PRO A 90 -20.88 1.94 4.62
C PRO A 90 -20.11 2.62 5.75
N ASP A 91 -20.70 3.67 6.34
CA ASP A 91 -20.17 4.34 7.53
C ASP A 91 -20.01 3.39 8.73
N ALA A 92 -20.75 2.28 8.76
CA ALA A 92 -20.64 1.24 9.78
C ALA A 92 -19.23 0.65 9.92
N VAL A 93 -18.40 0.68 8.87
CA VAL A 93 -16.97 0.30 8.94
C VAL A 93 -16.23 1.10 10.01
N ALA A 94 -16.60 2.38 10.21
CA ALA A 94 -15.97 3.25 11.19
C ALA A 94 -16.22 2.83 12.66
N ASN A 95 -17.18 1.92 12.91
CA ASN A 95 -17.46 1.40 14.25
C ASN A 95 -16.47 0.29 14.67
N LEU A 96 -15.70 -0.27 13.73
CA LEU A 96 -14.60 -1.21 14.00
C LEU A 96 -13.37 -0.45 14.52
N THR A 97 -13.49 0.17 15.69
CA THR A 97 -12.50 1.16 16.20
C THR A 97 -11.10 0.60 16.50
N ARG A 98 -10.90 -0.72 16.40
CA ARG A 98 -9.60 -1.37 16.56
C ARG A 98 -8.99 -1.86 15.24
N LEU A 99 -9.65 -1.59 14.12
CA LEU A 99 -9.22 -1.99 12.78
C LEU A 99 -7.82 -1.45 12.47
N ARG A 100 -6.96 -2.36 12.01
CA ARG A 100 -5.59 -2.12 11.55
C ARG A 100 -5.49 -2.32 10.04
N THR A 101 -6.25 -3.28 9.52
CA THR A 101 -6.27 -3.65 8.11
C THR A 101 -7.68 -3.54 7.55
N LEU A 102 -7.86 -2.74 6.50
CA LEU A 102 -9.08 -2.69 5.70
C LEU A 102 -8.70 -2.96 4.25
N VAL A 103 -9.17 -4.07 3.69
CA VAL A 103 -8.86 -4.47 2.31
C VAL A 103 -10.14 -4.75 1.56
N TRP A 104 -10.52 -3.88 0.65
CA TRP A 104 -11.65 -4.03 -0.26
C TRP A 104 -11.12 -4.04 -1.68
N HIS A 105 -10.92 -5.23 -2.22
CA HIS A 105 -10.15 -5.42 -3.45
C HIS A 105 -10.96 -6.18 -4.49
N HIS A 106 -10.96 -5.68 -5.73
CA HIS A 106 -11.61 -6.33 -6.87
C HIS A 106 -13.13 -6.48 -6.66
N LEU A 107 -13.77 -5.35 -6.35
CA LEU A 107 -15.21 -5.17 -6.14
C LEU A 107 -15.75 -4.16 -7.17
N PRO A 108 -15.92 -4.56 -8.45
CA PRO A 108 -16.11 -3.63 -9.56
C PRO A 108 -17.37 -2.76 -9.46
N ASN A 109 -18.39 -3.21 -8.72
CA ASN A 109 -19.66 -2.50 -8.56
C ASN A 109 -19.77 -1.73 -7.23
N LEU A 110 -18.71 -1.73 -6.41
CA LEU A 110 -18.63 -0.88 -5.24
C LEU A 110 -18.21 0.54 -5.67
N SER A 111 -19.02 1.54 -5.36
CA SER A 111 -18.92 2.89 -5.90
C SER A 111 -19.09 3.98 -4.83
N GLY A 112 -19.23 5.23 -5.27
CA GLY A 112 -19.31 6.41 -4.38
C GLY A 112 -17.96 6.83 -3.78
N PRO A 113 -17.95 7.83 -2.89
CA PRO A 113 -16.72 8.34 -2.31
C PRO A 113 -16.22 7.48 -1.14
N ILE A 114 -14.94 7.65 -0.80
CA ILE A 114 -14.40 7.15 0.47
C ILE A 114 -15.02 7.97 1.62
N PRO A 115 -15.77 7.36 2.54
CA PRO A 115 -16.58 8.10 3.49
C PRO A 115 -15.74 8.78 4.58
N PRO A 116 -16.06 10.04 4.97
CA PRO A 116 -15.37 10.75 6.05
C PRO A 116 -15.39 10.01 7.39
N ALA A 117 -16.35 9.12 7.62
CA ALA A 117 -16.45 8.33 8.84
C ALA A 117 -15.18 7.50 9.13
N LEU A 118 -14.44 7.07 8.08
CA LEU A 118 -13.21 6.32 8.24
C LEU A 118 -12.11 7.09 8.99
N ALA A 119 -12.23 8.42 9.15
CA ALA A 119 -11.34 9.21 10.00
C ALA A 119 -11.29 8.72 11.46
N LYS A 120 -12.31 7.98 11.93
CA LYS A 120 -12.35 7.38 13.28
C LYS A 120 -11.39 6.20 13.45
N LEU A 121 -10.90 5.60 12.37
CA LEU A 121 -10.06 4.39 12.40
C LEU A 121 -8.59 4.72 12.70
N SER A 122 -8.34 5.33 13.85
CA SER A 122 -7.01 5.85 14.26
C SER A 122 -5.89 4.80 14.31
N ARG A 123 -6.22 3.51 14.31
CA ARG A 123 -5.27 2.38 14.33
C ARG A 123 -4.98 1.78 12.97
N LEU A 124 -5.63 2.29 11.92
CA LEU A 124 -5.49 1.77 10.58
C LEU A 124 -4.04 1.93 10.11
N SER A 125 -3.39 0.81 9.82
CA SER A 125 -2.04 0.72 9.28
C SER A 125 -2.02 0.40 7.80
N MET A 126 -3.00 -0.38 7.32
CA MET A 126 -3.13 -0.78 5.93
C MET A 126 -4.54 -0.46 5.44
N LEU A 127 -4.61 0.40 4.42
CA LEU A 127 -5.85 0.70 3.70
C LEU A 127 -5.68 0.35 2.24
N ILE A 128 -6.43 -0.66 1.79
CA ILE A 128 -6.52 -1.07 0.40
C ILE A 128 -7.99 -0.94 -0.02
N ILE A 129 -8.28 -0.03 -0.94
CA ILE A 129 -9.55 0.03 -1.66
C ILE A 129 -9.16 0.11 -3.13
N SER A 130 -9.02 -1.03 -3.79
CA SER A 130 -8.48 -1.07 -5.15
C SER A 130 -9.29 -1.98 -6.07
N TRP A 131 -9.27 -1.67 -7.37
CA TRP A 131 -10.11 -2.35 -8.37
C TRP A 131 -11.61 -2.25 -8.04
N THR A 132 -12.09 -1.03 -7.82
CA THR A 132 -13.50 -0.73 -7.58
C THR A 132 -13.97 0.46 -8.44
N ALA A 133 -15.22 0.87 -8.32
CA ALA A 133 -15.77 2.08 -8.95
C ALA A 133 -15.78 3.29 -7.99
N VAL A 134 -15.06 3.23 -6.87
CA VAL A 134 -14.96 4.34 -5.90
C VAL A 134 -14.46 5.61 -6.60
N SER A 135 -15.08 6.74 -6.27
CA SER A 135 -14.94 8.02 -6.99
C SER A 135 -14.81 9.20 -6.02
N GLY A 136 -14.85 10.44 -6.52
CA GLY A 136 -14.60 11.63 -5.72
C GLY A 136 -13.11 11.84 -5.43
N PRO A 137 -12.75 12.77 -4.53
CA PRO A 137 -11.36 13.08 -4.20
C PRO A 137 -10.74 12.05 -3.24
N VAL A 138 -9.41 11.94 -3.27
CA VAL A 138 -8.67 11.29 -2.17
C VAL A 138 -8.89 12.13 -0.89
N PRO A 139 -9.48 11.58 0.18
CA PRO A 139 -9.87 12.39 1.32
C PRO A 139 -8.68 12.92 2.13
N SER A 140 -8.73 14.20 2.50
CA SER A 140 -7.68 14.83 3.30
C SER A 140 -7.58 14.29 4.73
N PHE A 141 -8.66 13.70 5.27
CA PHE A 141 -8.67 13.09 6.60
C PHE A 141 -7.69 11.91 6.71
N LEU A 142 -7.28 11.30 5.60
CA LEU A 142 -6.29 10.23 5.60
C LEU A 142 -4.98 10.68 6.27
N GLY A 143 -4.64 11.98 6.18
CA GLY A 143 -3.50 12.57 6.89
C GLY A 143 -3.58 12.55 8.43
N ALA A 144 -4.75 12.25 9.00
CA ALA A 144 -4.96 12.08 10.45
C ALA A 144 -4.73 10.64 10.92
N LEU A 145 -4.67 9.66 10.03
CA LEU A 145 -4.50 8.24 10.37
C LEU A 145 -3.02 7.90 10.64
N LYS A 146 -2.50 8.34 11.80
CA LYS A 146 -1.05 8.34 12.08
C LYS A 146 -0.37 6.97 12.08
N SER A 147 -1.13 5.88 12.16
CA SER A 147 -0.62 4.51 12.06
C SER A 147 -0.45 4.02 10.62
N LEU A 148 -0.93 4.76 9.60
CA LEU A 148 -0.96 4.32 8.21
C LEU A 148 0.47 4.16 7.66
N THR A 149 0.75 2.96 7.15
CA THR A 149 2.03 2.58 6.51
C THR A 149 1.84 2.29 5.02
N LEU A 150 0.68 1.74 4.65
CA LEU A 150 0.31 1.38 3.28
C LEU A 150 -1.04 1.97 2.90
N LEU A 151 -1.07 2.70 1.78
CA LEU A 151 -2.27 3.21 1.13
C LEU A 151 -2.30 2.73 -0.33
N ASP A 152 -3.22 1.82 -0.63
CA ASP A 152 -3.54 1.42 -2.01
C ASP A 152 -4.98 1.83 -2.35
N LEU A 153 -5.09 2.81 -3.23
CA LEU A 153 -6.34 3.31 -3.82
C LEU A 153 -6.31 3.16 -5.35
N SER A 154 -5.53 2.22 -5.87
CA SER A 154 -5.32 2.03 -7.29
C SER A 154 -6.53 1.44 -8.02
N PHE A 155 -6.60 1.63 -9.35
CA PHE A 155 -7.70 1.12 -10.18
C PHE A 155 -9.08 1.53 -9.66
N ASN A 156 -9.29 2.84 -9.52
CA ASN A 156 -10.55 3.42 -9.12
C ASN A 156 -10.94 4.56 -10.08
N SER A 157 -11.96 5.31 -9.69
CA SER A 157 -12.53 6.45 -10.40
C SER A 157 -12.22 7.79 -9.70
N LEU A 158 -11.18 7.84 -8.85
CA LEU A 158 -10.83 9.01 -8.03
C LEU A 158 -10.39 10.20 -8.89
N THR A 159 -10.65 11.40 -8.39
CA THR A 159 -10.45 12.69 -9.07
C THR A 159 -9.78 13.70 -8.14
N GLY A 160 -9.54 14.93 -8.62
CA GLY A 160 -8.94 15.99 -7.81
C GLY A 160 -7.43 15.80 -7.61
N ALA A 161 -6.85 16.52 -6.65
CA ALA A 161 -5.43 16.48 -6.35
C ALA A 161 -5.10 15.44 -5.26
N ILE A 162 -3.85 15.00 -5.23
CA ILE A 162 -3.31 14.23 -4.11
C ILE A 162 -3.24 15.18 -2.89
N PRO A 163 -3.90 14.86 -1.76
CA PRO A 163 -3.98 15.79 -0.63
C PRO A 163 -2.62 15.95 0.05
N PRO A 164 -2.12 17.18 0.24
CA PRO A 164 -0.85 17.42 0.93
C PRO A 164 -0.83 16.92 2.38
N SER A 165 -1.99 16.70 3.00
CA SER A 165 -2.09 16.17 4.36
C SER A 165 -1.48 14.77 4.51
N LEU A 166 -1.29 14.00 3.44
CA LEU A 166 -0.57 12.72 3.48
C LEU A 166 0.88 12.87 3.96
N ALA A 167 1.49 14.05 3.76
CA ALA A 167 2.81 14.38 4.29
C ALA A 167 2.89 14.36 5.82
N ALA A 168 1.74 14.45 6.51
CA ALA A 168 1.68 14.45 7.96
C ALA A 168 1.74 13.03 8.58
N LEU A 169 1.86 11.99 7.75
CA LEU A 169 1.86 10.59 8.18
C LEU A 169 3.29 10.12 8.48
N PRO A 170 3.60 9.74 9.73
CA PRO A 170 4.98 9.47 10.15
C PRO A 170 5.56 8.15 9.62
N TYR A 171 4.71 7.19 9.28
CA TYR A 171 5.12 5.84 8.89
C TYR A 171 4.66 5.45 7.48
N LEU A 172 4.03 6.37 6.73
CA LEU A 172 3.54 6.08 5.39
C LEU A 172 4.72 5.88 4.45
N SER A 173 4.92 4.66 3.98
CA SER A 173 6.04 4.28 3.11
C SER A 173 5.59 3.71 1.78
N SER A 174 4.36 3.23 1.66
CA SER A 174 3.80 2.71 0.41
C SER A 174 2.53 3.43 0.01
N VAL A 175 2.55 4.06 -1.17
CA VAL A 175 1.43 4.79 -1.75
C VAL A 175 1.22 4.31 -3.19
N ASP A 176 0.10 3.65 -3.44
CA ASP A 176 -0.37 3.31 -4.78
C ASP A 176 -1.73 3.97 -5.01
N ILE A 177 -1.77 4.98 -5.88
CA ILE A 177 -3.01 5.62 -6.33
C ILE A 177 -3.01 5.66 -7.86
N SER A 178 -2.35 4.67 -8.47
CA SER A 178 -2.27 4.53 -9.92
C SER A 178 -3.65 4.24 -10.53
N ARG A 179 -3.82 4.53 -11.82
CA ARG A 179 -5.05 4.23 -12.59
C ARG A 179 -6.29 4.85 -11.97
N ASN A 180 -6.24 6.17 -11.89
CA ASN A 180 -7.33 7.03 -11.47
C ASN A 180 -7.42 8.22 -12.45
N ARG A 181 -8.18 9.25 -12.09
CA ARG A 181 -8.30 10.52 -12.84
C ARG A 181 -7.78 11.69 -12.00
N LEU A 182 -6.71 11.47 -11.23
CA LEU A 182 -6.10 12.51 -10.41
C LEU A 182 -5.45 13.60 -11.28
N SER A 183 -5.40 14.80 -10.76
CA SER A 183 -4.88 16.01 -11.40
C SER A 183 -4.01 16.81 -10.43
N GLY A 184 -3.47 17.96 -10.87
CA GLY A 184 -2.58 18.77 -10.04
C GLY A 184 -1.15 18.23 -10.01
N THR A 185 -0.37 18.61 -9.00
CA THR A 185 1.05 18.27 -8.85
C THR A 185 1.30 17.25 -7.75
N LEU A 186 2.49 16.66 -7.72
CA LEU A 186 2.93 15.85 -6.58
C LEU A 186 3.08 16.74 -5.32
N PRO A 187 2.62 16.31 -4.14
CA PRO A 187 2.81 17.05 -2.90
C PRO A 187 4.30 17.10 -2.50
N PRO A 188 4.92 18.28 -2.34
CA PRO A 188 6.36 18.37 -2.07
C PRO A 188 6.82 17.63 -0.81
N ALA A 189 6.03 17.70 0.27
CA ALA A 189 6.37 17.08 1.55
C ALA A 189 5.95 15.61 1.68
N LEU A 190 5.45 14.95 0.61
CA LEU A 190 5.12 13.53 0.70
C LEU A 190 6.38 12.74 1.10
N PHE A 191 6.24 11.83 2.07
CA PHE A 191 7.35 11.08 2.68
C PHE A 191 8.35 11.90 3.53
N SER A 192 8.13 13.19 3.76
CA SER A 192 9.07 14.02 4.53
C SER A 192 9.23 13.61 6.00
N LYS A 193 8.37 12.71 6.51
CA LYS A 193 8.43 12.17 7.87
C LYS A 193 9.14 10.82 7.98
N LEU A 194 9.45 10.17 6.85
CA LEU A 194 10.24 8.95 6.88
C LEU A 194 11.66 9.26 7.34
N ASN A 195 12.15 8.50 8.31
CA ASN A 195 13.50 8.65 8.88
C ASN A 195 14.62 8.04 8.00
N GLY A 196 14.27 7.54 6.81
CA GLY A 196 15.21 6.92 5.87
C GLY A 196 15.58 5.46 6.16
N SER A 197 15.08 4.84 7.25
CA SER A 197 15.30 3.40 7.50
C SER A 197 14.38 2.50 6.68
N GLN A 198 13.28 3.05 6.17
CA GLN A 198 12.31 2.35 5.33
C GLN A 198 12.39 2.85 3.89
N GLY A 199 12.17 1.93 2.95
CA GLY A 199 12.04 2.25 1.53
C GLY A 199 10.68 2.85 1.20
N ALA A 200 10.69 3.92 0.42
CA ALA A 200 9.47 4.52 -0.11
C ALA A 200 9.07 3.87 -1.45
N TYR A 201 7.79 3.54 -1.57
CA TYR A 201 7.15 3.01 -2.77
C TYR A 201 6.08 4.00 -3.21
N LEU A 202 6.22 4.54 -4.42
CA LEU A 202 5.28 5.50 -4.98
C LEU A 202 4.82 5.05 -6.36
N ARG A 203 3.54 4.71 -6.50
CA ARG A 203 2.91 4.41 -7.79
C ARG A 203 1.75 5.35 -8.04
N LEU A 204 1.92 6.22 -9.02
CA LEU A 204 0.94 7.22 -9.45
C LEU A 204 0.64 7.13 -10.94
N SER A 205 1.06 6.04 -11.59
CA SER A 205 0.94 5.90 -13.03
C SER A 205 -0.50 5.93 -13.52
N ARG A 206 -0.69 6.32 -14.79
CA ARG A 206 -2.02 6.39 -15.42
C ARG A 206 -2.98 7.31 -14.64
N ASN A 207 -2.57 8.56 -14.49
CA ASN A 207 -3.36 9.67 -13.97
C ASN A 207 -3.19 10.89 -14.92
N ASN A 208 -3.69 12.05 -14.52
CA ASN A 208 -3.54 13.32 -15.24
C ASN A 208 -2.67 14.31 -14.45
N LEU A 209 -1.64 13.82 -13.76
CA LEU A 209 -0.74 14.65 -12.94
C LEU A 209 0.16 15.52 -13.81
N THR A 210 0.47 16.72 -13.34
CA THR A 210 1.25 17.75 -14.03
C THR A 210 2.40 18.25 -13.17
N GLY A 211 3.19 19.19 -13.69
CA GLY A 211 4.36 19.74 -12.99
C GLY A 211 5.56 18.79 -13.01
N GLY A 212 6.41 18.89 -12.00
CA GLY A 212 7.63 18.08 -11.87
C GLY A 212 7.70 17.26 -10.59
N ILE A 213 8.76 16.45 -10.49
CA ILE A 213 9.11 15.77 -9.25
C ILE A 213 9.64 16.84 -8.26
N PRO A 214 9.05 16.99 -7.07
CA PRO A 214 9.50 17.99 -6.09
C PRO A 214 10.95 17.77 -5.66
N GLY A 215 11.71 18.85 -5.43
CA GLY A 215 13.12 18.75 -5.04
C GLY A 215 13.32 18.07 -3.68
N GLU A 216 12.33 18.16 -2.80
CA GLU A 216 12.26 17.52 -1.50
C GLU A 216 12.37 15.99 -1.58
N TYR A 217 11.98 15.39 -2.72
CA TYR A 217 12.12 13.95 -2.94
C TYR A 217 13.58 13.51 -3.03
N GLY A 218 14.52 14.45 -3.25
CA GLY A 218 15.95 14.20 -3.20
C GLY A 218 16.47 13.73 -1.84
N GLY A 219 15.72 13.93 -0.74
CA GLY A 219 16.05 13.40 0.59
C GLY A 219 15.45 12.02 0.89
N VAL A 220 14.53 11.54 0.07
CA VAL A 220 13.74 10.33 0.33
C VAL A 220 14.47 9.09 -0.20
N ARG A 221 14.53 8.03 0.61
CA ARG A 221 15.06 6.72 0.18
C ARG A 221 13.94 5.94 -0.53
N PHE A 222 13.80 6.12 -1.85
CA PHE A 222 12.86 5.33 -2.64
C PHE A 222 13.43 3.95 -3.01
N GLU A 223 12.54 2.96 -3.08
CA GLU A 223 12.81 1.66 -3.69
C GLU A 223 12.13 1.55 -5.06
N GLN A 224 10.92 2.11 -5.18
CA GLN A 224 10.20 2.17 -6.44
C GLN A 224 9.49 3.50 -6.62
N MET A 225 9.60 4.06 -7.83
CA MET A 225 8.80 5.19 -8.27
C MET A 225 8.25 4.92 -9.68
N ASP A 226 6.94 4.83 -9.81
CA ASP A 226 6.23 4.74 -11.09
C ASP A 226 5.32 5.96 -11.25
N LEU A 227 5.72 6.87 -12.13
CA LEU A 227 4.98 8.07 -12.53
C LEU A 227 4.57 8.01 -14.00
N SER A 228 4.67 6.85 -14.64
CA SER A 228 4.41 6.73 -16.08
C SER A 228 2.97 7.09 -16.46
N ARG A 229 2.77 7.49 -17.72
CA ARG A 229 1.44 7.80 -18.28
C ARG A 229 0.73 8.88 -17.46
N ASN A 230 1.39 10.02 -17.36
CA ASN A 230 0.86 11.25 -16.77
C ASN A 230 1.12 12.42 -17.75
N ALA A 231 0.89 13.64 -17.29
CA ALA A 231 1.17 14.87 -18.00
C ALA A 231 2.34 15.65 -17.35
N LEU A 232 3.31 14.96 -16.74
CA LEU A 232 4.45 15.62 -16.07
C LEU A 232 5.32 16.34 -17.09
N SER A 233 5.68 17.59 -16.81
CA SER A 233 6.52 18.40 -17.67
C SER A 233 7.48 19.24 -16.84
N PHE A 234 8.76 18.86 -16.88
CA PHE A 234 9.84 19.55 -16.21
C PHE A 234 11.17 19.22 -16.91
N ASN A 235 12.20 20.02 -16.60
CA ASN A 235 13.55 19.79 -17.08
C ASN A 235 14.20 18.66 -16.28
N MET A 236 14.37 17.49 -16.91
CA MET A 236 14.93 16.31 -16.27
C MET A 236 16.42 16.48 -15.93
N THR A 237 17.18 17.33 -16.62
CA THR A 237 18.61 17.58 -16.33
C THR A 237 18.84 18.04 -14.88
N GLY A 238 17.89 18.80 -14.33
CA GLY A 238 17.93 19.32 -12.96
C GLY A 238 17.46 18.34 -11.89
N LEU A 239 16.96 17.15 -12.26
CA LEU A 239 16.44 16.18 -11.30
C LEU A 239 17.57 15.71 -10.37
N ARG A 240 17.29 15.72 -9.07
CA ARG A 240 18.19 15.21 -8.03
C ARG A 240 17.42 14.19 -7.20
N LEU A 241 17.90 12.95 -7.21
CA LEU A 241 17.38 11.86 -6.40
C LEU A 241 18.42 11.47 -5.35
N ARG A 242 17.98 10.89 -4.24
CA ARG A 242 18.90 10.37 -3.23
C ARG A 242 19.70 9.22 -3.81
N GLU A 243 21.03 9.30 -3.73
CA GLU A 243 21.94 8.21 -4.08
C GLU A 243 22.00 7.16 -2.96
N GLY A 244 22.25 5.89 -3.33
CA GLY A 244 22.44 4.79 -2.38
C GLY A 244 21.54 3.56 -2.64
N GLU A 245 21.55 2.62 -1.69
CA GLU A 245 21.05 1.24 -1.86
C GLU A 245 19.52 1.06 -1.88
N GLY A 246 18.75 2.15 -1.97
CA GLY A 246 17.28 2.07 -1.99
C GLY A 246 16.73 1.66 -3.35
N TRP A 247 17.15 2.34 -4.41
CA TRP A 247 16.44 2.31 -5.68
C TRP A 247 16.52 0.98 -6.40
N LEU A 248 15.36 0.45 -6.80
CA LEU A 248 15.21 -0.75 -7.62
C LEU A 248 14.55 -0.42 -8.97
N SER A 249 13.58 0.49 -8.98
CA SER A 249 12.79 0.81 -10.18
C SER A 249 12.41 2.29 -10.27
N LEU A 250 12.64 2.89 -11.45
CA LEU A 250 12.24 4.23 -11.82
C LEU A 250 11.56 4.22 -13.19
N GLU A 251 10.24 4.39 -13.20
CA GLU A 251 9.39 4.35 -14.38
C GLU A 251 8.74 5.71 -14.60
N LEU A 252 9.17 6.41 -15.65
CA LEU A 252 8.83 7.79 -15.98
C LEU A 252 8.29 7.93 -17.42
N SER A 253 8.04 6.82 -18.11
CA SER A 253 7.65 6.84 -19.52
C SER A 253 6.29 7.47 -19.76
N HIS A 254 6.03 7.89 -21.00
CA HIS A 254 4.76 8.50 -21.41
C HIS A 254 4.41 9.74 -20.58
N ASN A 255 5.29 10.74 -20.66
CA ASN A 255 5.13 12.05 -20.03
C ASN A 255 5.59 13.14 -21.02
N MET A 256 5.78 14.37 -20.54
CA MET A 256 6.24 15.52 -21.32
C MET A 256 7.54 16.11 -20.77
N MET A 257 8.40 15.28 -20.17
CA MET A 257 9.70 15.71 -19.65
C MET A 257 10.65 16.09 -20.78
N TYR A 258 11.47 17.12 -20.56
CA TYR A 258 12.45 17.62 -21.52
C TYR A 258 13.82 17.80 -20.85
N GLY A 259 14.83 18.22 -21.61
CA GLY A 259 16.22 18.24 -21.14
C GLY A 259 16.89 16.89 -21.40
N SER A 260 17.89 16.55 -20.60
CA SER A 260 18.71 15.34 -20.73
C SER A 260 18.49 14.37 -19.56
N VAL A 261 18.86 13.10 -19.76
CA VAL A 261 18.92 12.11 -18.68
C VAL A 261 20.10 12.45 -17.75
N PRO A 262 19.89 12.70 -16.45
CA PRO A 262 20.98 13.03 -15.54
C PRO A 262 21.97 11.87 -15.38
N ALA A 263 23.27 12.19 -15.35
CA ALA A 263 24.33 11.20 -15.12
C ALA A 263 24.13 10.42 -13.80
N GLN A 264 23.58 11.08 -12.78
CA GLN A 264 23.21 10.45 -11.51
C GLN A 264 22.33 9.21 -11.71
N VAL A 265 21.26 9.31 -12.52
CA VAL A 265 20.29 8.21 -12.71
C VAL A 265 20.95 6.97 -13.34
N ALA A 266 21.90 7.19 -14.24
CA ALA A 266 22.67 6.12 -14.85
C ALA A 266 23.75 5.52 -13.94
N GLY A 267 24.23 6.28 -12.95
CA GLY A 267 25.23 5.85 -11.96
C GLY A 267 24.65 5.13 -10.73
N MET A 268 23.33 5.04 -10.58
CA MET A 268 22.68 4.44 -9.41
C MET A 268 22.82 2.91 -9.42
N ALA A 269 23.86 2.36 -8.78
CA ALA A 269 24.23 0.94 -8.88
C ALA A 269 23.07 -0.07 -8.75
N ASN A 270 22.16 0.12 -7.79
CA ASN A 270 21.06 -0.82 -7.53
C ASN A 270 19.81 -0.61 -8.38
N LEU A 271 19.74 0.45 -9.20
CA LEU A 271 18.59 0.71 -10.06
C LEU A 271 18.52 -0.34 -11.18
N HIS A 272 17.68 -1.37 -11.01
CA HIS A 272 17.54 -2.48 -11.96
C HIS A 272 16.62 -2.14 -13.13
N TYR A 273 15.63 -1.28 -12.90
CA TYR A 273 14.68 -0.86 -13.93
C TYR A 273 14.67 0.65 -14.07
N LEU A 274 14.94 1.13 -15.29
CA LEU A 274 14.78 2.52 -15.68
C LEU A 274 13.93 2.55 -16.94
N ASN A 275 12.97 3.47 -17.03
CA ASN A 275 12.27 3.73 -18.27
C ASN A 275 11.88 5.21 -18.36
N VAL A 276 12.40 5.89 -19.38
CA VAL A 276 12.15 7.31 -19.69
C VAL A 276 11.62 7.48 -21.11
N SER A 277 11.17 6.40 -21.75
CA SER A 277 10.66 6.39 -23.11
C SER A 277 9.40 7.25 -23.27
N TYR A 278 9.06 7.65 -24.50
CA TYR A 278 7.88 8.46 -24.78
C TYR A 278 7.87 9.76 -23.97
N ASN A 279 8.93 10.56 -24.13
CA ASN A 279 9.12 11.88 -23.54
C ASN A 279 9.70 12.84 -24.60
N ARG A 280 10.19 14.02 -24.18
CA ARG A 280 10.81 15.03 -25.06
C ARG A 280 12.29 15.24 -24.74
N LEU A 281 12.97 14.19 -24.25
CA LEU A 281 14.37 14.27 -23.84
C LEU A 281 15.32 14.36 -25.04
N CYS A 282 16.50 14.92 -24.82
CA CYS A 282 17.52 15.16 -25.83
C CYS A 282 18.92 15.16 -25.21
N GLY A 283 19.94 14.90 -26.04
CA GLY A 283 21.34 14.88 -25.65
C GLY A 283 21.91 13.47 -25.55
N GLU A 284 23.22 13.41 -25.34
CA GLU A 284 23.94 12.15 -25.17
C GLU A 284 23.52 11.44 -23.88
N LEU A 285 23.32 10.13 -23.96
CA LEU A 285 23.06 9.28 -22.81
C LEU A 285 24.34 9.15 -21.97
N PRO A 286 24.24 9.28 -20.63
CA PRO A 286 25.40 9.15 -19.75
C PRO A 286 26.00 7.73 -19.81
N ALA A 287 27.31 7.58 -19.59
CA ALA A 287 28.07 6.34 -19.77
C ALA A 287 27.48 5.08 -19.07
N GLY A 288 26.77 5.24 -17.96
CA GLY A 288 26.10 4.13 -17.25
C GLY A 288 24.77 3.67 -17.88
N ALA A 289 24.23 4.40 -18.86
CA ALA A 289 22.93 4.11 -19.46
C ALA A 289 22.90 2.79 -20.24
N ALA A 290 24.06 2.37 -20.77
CA ALA A 290 24.19 1.17 -21.61
C ALA A 290 23.81 -0.15 -20.89
N ARG A 291 23.73 -0.15 -19.56
CA ARG A 291 23.29 -1.32 -18.79
C ARG A 291 21.77 -1.56 -18.81
N PHE A 292 20.99 -0.56 -19.25
CA PHE A 292 19.55 -0.64 -19.36
C PHE A 292 19.13 -1.03 -20.78
N ASP A 293 17.92 -1.56 -20.94
CA ASP A 293 17.38 -1.90 -22.25
C ASP A 293 17.24 -0.64 -23.13
N GLN A 294 17.52 -0.75 -24.43
CA GLN A 294 17.38 0.39 -25.36
C GLN A 294 15.96 0.98 -25.37
N TYR A 295 14.94 0.15 -25.14
CA TYR A 295 13.54 0.56 -25.08
C TYR A 295 13.30 1.62 -24.02
N SER A 296 14.07 1.60 -22.93
CA SER A 296 14.02 2.58 -21.85
C SER A 296 14.22 4.02 -22.32
N PHE A 297 14.82 4.24 -23.49
CA PHE A 297 15.16 5.57 -24.01
C PHE A 297 14.46 5.93 -25.31
N LEU A 298 13.73 4.99 -25.94
CA LEU A 298 13.08 5.20 -27.23
C LEU A 298 11.96 6.26 -27.17
N HIS A 299 11.58 6.77 -28.35
CA HIS A 299 10.51 7.76 -28.51
C HIS A 299 10.73 9.04 -27.68
N ASN A 300 11.99 9.49 -27.66
CA ASN A 300 12.39 10.81 -27.16
C ASN A 300 12.74 11.74 -28.33
N LYS A 301 12.96 13.03 -28.05
CA LYS A 301 13.17 14.06 -29.08
C LYS A 301 14.49 13.86 -29.83
N CYS A 302 15.59 13.68 -29.12
CA CYS A 302 16.94 13.58 -29.71
C CYS A 302 17.96 12.98 -28.73
N LEU A 303 17.61 11.87 -28.08
CA LEU A 303 18.60 11.09 -27.31
C LEU A 303 19.52 10.33 -28.26
N CYS A 304 20.81 10.25 -27.92
CA CYS A 304 21.84 9.56 -28.69
C CYS A 304 22.86 8.87 -27.76
N GLY A 305 23.71 8.02 -28.31
CA GLY A 305 24.73 7.27 -27.57
C GLY A 305 24.20 5.95 -26.98
N PRO A 306 25.08 5.01 -26.58
CA PRO A 306 24.68 3.69 -26.09
C PRO A 306 23.70 3.77 -24.89
N PRO A 307 22.67 2.92 -24.83
CA PRO A 307 22.42 1.73 -25.67
C PRO A 307 21.64 2.03 -26.96
N LEU A 308 21.39 3.29 -27.31
CA LEU A 308 20.76 3.63 -28.59
C LEU A 308 21.76 3.46 -29.74
N LEU A 309 21.25 3.06 -30.91
CA LEU A 309 22.03 3.00 -32.15
C LEU A 309 22.28 4.38 -32.77
N ALA A 310 21.57 5.41 -32.30
CA ALA A 310 21.73 6.78 -32.78
C ALA A 310 23.08 7.36 -32.31
N ALA A 311 23.94 7.73 -33.24
CA ALA A 311 25.19 8.42 -32.95
C ALA A 311 24.94 9.86 -32.47
N CYS A 312 25.80 10.36 -31.58
CA CYS A 312 25.82 11.77 -31.22
C CYS A 312 26.66 12.53 -32.25
N ASN A 313 26.12 13.64 -32.76
CA ASN A 313 26.78 14.55 -33.70
C ASN A 313 27.40 15.74 -32.97
#